data_AF-A0A9P7VDM8-F1
#
_entry.id   AF-A0A9P7VDM8-F1
#
_cell.length_a   1.000
_cell.length_b   1.000
_cell.length_c   1.000
_cell.angle_alpha   90.00
_cell.angle_beta   90.00
_cell.angle_gamma   90.00
#
_symmetry.space_group_name_H-M   'P 1'
#
loop_
_entity.id
_entity.type
_entity.pdbx_description
1 polymer ?
#
loop_
_entity_poly.entity_id
_entity_poly.type
_entity_poly.pdbx_seq_one_letter_code
_entity_poly.pdbx_strand_id
1 'polypeptide(L)'
;MAASAQHASKFNRFLNSETGPKTVHFWAPVLKWALVVAGINDLQRPVEKISGTQQIALFCTGVIWTRWAGFVIKPRNMLLASVNFFLGGVAGYQLVRIVNYRKAEGDSPAQVFRYIFNGSEEKAIQNQQAKTE
;
A
#
# COMPACT_ATOMS: atom_id res chain seq x y z
N MET A 1 -21.39 -23.22 48.02
CA MET A 1 -21.00 -21.80 47.95
C MET A 1 -21.16 -21.33 46.51
N ALA A 2 -21.83 -20.20 46.36
CA ALA A 2 -22.52 -19.71 45.17
C ALA A 2 -21.70 -19.68 43.87
N ALA A 3 -22.41 -19.94 42.77
CA ALA A 3 -22.01 -19.62 41.42
C ALA A 3 -21.84 -18.10 41.25
N SER A 4 -20.64 -17.63 40.93
CA SER A 4 -20.42 -16.27 40.42
C SER A 4 -19.10 -16.19 39.64
N ALA A 5 -19.08 -16.76 38.43
CA ALA A 5 -18.08 -16.43 37.42
C ALA A 5 -18.71 -16.29 36.03
N GLN A 6 -19.97 -15.86 35.98
CA GLN A 6 -20.59 -15.38 34.74
C GLN A 6 -20.42 -13.86 34.71
N HIS A 7 -19.70 -13.34 33.70
CA HIS A 7 -19.34 -11.94 33.43
C HIS A 7 -17.86 -11.55 33.65
N ALA A 8 -16.90 -12.37 33.21
CA ALA A 8 -15.74 -11.72 32.60
C ALA A 8 -16.26 -10.99 31.35
N SER A 9 -16.42 -9.67 31.43
CA SER A 9 -16.82 -8.82 30.30
C SER A 9 -16.02 -9.25 29.06
N LYS A 10 -16.67 -9.38 27.90
CA LYS A 10 -16.00 -9.76 26.63
C LYS A 10 -14.75 -8.89 26.39
N PHE A 11 -14.75 -7.68 26.92
CA PHE A 11 -13.61 -6.77 26.99
C PHE A 11 -12.45 -7.27 27.87
N ASN A 12 -12.70 -7.73 29.10
CA ASN A 12 -11.67 -8.35 29.96
C ASN A 12 -11.09 -9.64 29.38
N ARG A 13 -11.90 -10.41 28.64
CA ARG A 13 -11.43 -11.59 27.91
C ARG A 13 -10.58 -11.21 26.68
N PHE A 14 -10.91 -10.13 25.99
CA PHE A 14 -10.12 -9.58 24.88
C PHE A 14 -8.79 -8.96 25.35
N LEU A 15 -8.78 -8.30 26.51
CA LEU A 15 -7.56 -7.70 27.08
C LEU A 15 -6.55 -8.72 27.61
N ASN A 16 -7.00 -9.91 28.00
CA ASN A 16 -6.16 -10.95 28.60
C ASN A 16 -5.95 -12.17 27.68
N SER A 17 -6.33 -12.09 26.39
CA SER A 17 -6.05 -13.16 25.43
C SER A 17 -4.56 -13.18 25.04
N GLU A 18 -4.02 -14.36 24.72
CA GLU A 18 -2.61 -14.53 24.26
C GLU A 18 -2.29 -13.71 23.00
N THR A 19 -3.30 -13.38 22.19
CA THR A 19 -3.23 -12.51 21.01
C THR A 19 -3.95 -11.17 21.21
N GLY A 20 -4.13 -10.74 22.45
CA GLY A 20 -4.80 -9.51 22.82
C GLY A 20 -3.94 -8.25 22.62
N PRO A 21 -4.48 -7.04 22.88
CA PRO A 21 -3.80 -5.76 22.65
C PRO A 21 -2.57 -5.54 23.55
N LYS A 22 -2.31 -6.43 24.51
CA LYS A 22 -1.08 -6.44 25.30
C LYS A 22 0.09 -7.12 24.60
N THR A 23 -0.12 -7.78 23.45
CA THR A 23 0.93 -8.56 22.75
C THR A 23 1.30 -7.96 21.40
N VAL A 24 2.56 -8.20 20.99
CA VAL A 24 3.09 -7.74 19.70
C VAL A 24 2.32 -8.33 18.52
N HIS A 25 1.72 -9.51 18.70
CA HIS A 25 0.93 -10.19 17.67
C HIS A 25 -0.35 -9.44 17.29
N PHE A 26 -0.88 -8.57 18.15
CA PHE A 26 -2.00 -7.68 17.82
C PHE A 26 -1.51 -6.41 17.12
N TRP A 27 -0.47 -5.77 17.65
CA TRP A 27 0.04 -4.50 17.12
C TRP A 27 0.80 -4.64 15.80
N ALA A 28 1.53 -5.73 15.56
CA ALA A 28 2.26 -5.93 14.31
C ALA A 28 1.35 -5.95 13.06
N PRO A 29 0.20 -6.65 13.08
CA PRO A 29 -0.85 -6.50 12.08
C PRO A 29 -1.40 -5.07 11.94
N VAL A 30 -1.63 -4.37 13.04
CA VAL A 30 -2.16 -2.99 13.03
C VAL A 30 -1.16 -2.02 12.40
N LEU A 31 0.13 -2.16 12.70
CA LEU A 31 1.19 -1.36 12.10
C LEU A 31 1.36 -1.63 10.60
N LYS A 32 1.08 -2.85 10.13
CA LYS A 32 1.09 -3.13 8.68
C LYS A 32 0.02 -2.33 7.92
N TRP A 33 -1.11 -2.01 8.57
CA TRP A 33 -2.12 -1.13 7.99
C TRP A 33 -1.67 0.34 7.90
N ALA A 34 -0.67 0.76 8.69
CA ALA A 34 -0.10 2.10 8.57
C ALA A 34 0.52 2.34 7.18
N LEU A 35 1.07 1.30 6.53
CA LEU A 35 1.59 1.40 5.16
C LEU A 35 0.49 1.71 4.15
N VAL A 36 -0.69 1.11 4.32
CA VAL A 36 -1.86 1.37 3.46
C VAL A 36 -2.33 2.79 3.65
N VAL A 37 -2.44 3.24 4.91
CA VAL A 37 -2.84 4.62 5.23
C VAL A 37 -1.83 5.64 4.69
N ALA A 38 -0.54 5.37 4.81
CA ALA A 38 0.51 6.21 4.24
C ALA A 38 0.38 6.31 2.72
N GLY A 39 0.11 5.19 2.02
CA GLY A 39 -0.13 5.19 0.58
C GLY A 39 -1.38 5.99 0.17
N ILE A 40 -2.43 5.95 0.99
CA ILE A 40 -3.65 6.75 0.77
C ILE A 40 -3.34 8.24 0.96
N ASN A 41 -2.58 8.61 2.00
CA ASN A 41 -2.17 10.00 2.21
C ASN A 41 -1.30 10.52 1.06
N ASP A 42 -0.47 9.66 0.47
CA ASP A 42 0.36 9.98 -0.68
C ASP A 42 -0.47 10.33 -1.93
N LEU A 43 -1.75 9.96 -1.99
CA LEU A 43 -2.67 10.42 -3.05
C LEU A 43 -2.86 11.94 -3.06
N GLN A 44 -2.63 12.62 -1.95
CA GLN A 44 -2.72 14.08 -1.89
C GLN A 44 -1.51 14.77 -2.54
N ARG A 45 -0.42 14.03 -2.81
CA ARG A 45 0.76 14.59 -3.46
C ARG A 45 0.53 14.80 -4.97
N PRO A 46 1.14 15.85 -5.56
CA PRO A 46 1.07 16.08 -6.99
C PRO A 46 1.75 14.94 -7.75
N VAL A 47 1.17 14.59 -8.90
CA VAL A 47 1.51 13.39 -9.67
C VAL A 47 2.96 13.47 -10.19
N GLU A 48 3.49 14.66 -10.47
CA GLU A 48 4.88 14.82 -10.92
C GLU A 48 5.92 14.39 -9.87
N LYS A 49 5.55 14.35 -8.58
CA LYS A 49 6.45 13.96 -7.48
C LYS A 49 6.46 12.45 -7.24
N ILE A 50 5.55 11.71 -7.85
CA ILE A 50 5.36 10.27 -7.63
C ILE A 50 6.19 9.48 -8.65
N SER A 51 6.95 8.49 -8.17
CA SER A 51 7.78 7.63 -9.03
C SER A 51 6.95 6.50 -9.65
N GLY A 52 6.78 6.51 -10.97
CA GLY A 52 6.02 5.49 -11.70
C GLY A 52 6.56 4.08 -11.54
N THR A 53 7.88 3.91 -11.55
CA THR A 53 8.54 2.60 -11.36
C THR A 53 8.27 2.03 -9.97
N GLN A 54 8.29 2.87 -8.93
CA GLN A 54 7.98 2.44 -7.57
C GLN A 54 6.51 2.01 -7.45
N GLN A 55 5.59 2.75 -8.06
CA GLN A 55 4.16 2.39 -8.01
C GLN A 55 3.86 1.11 -8.80
N ILE A 56 4.54 0.86 -9.93
CA ILE A 56 4.48 -0.44 -10.61
C ILE A 56 5.01 -1.56 -9.70
N ALA A 57 6.16 -1.37 -9.06
CA ALA A 57 6.75 -2.39 -8.20
C ALA A 57 5.84 -2.72 -7.01
N LEU A 58 5.23 -1.71 -6.38
CA LEU A 58 4.27 -1.88 -5.30
C LEU A 58 2.97 -2.54 -5.77
N PHE A 59 2.47 -2.18 -6.94
CA PHE A 59 1.31 -2.83 -7.56
C PHE A 59 1.57 -4.32 -7.81
N CYS A 60 2.67 -4.65 -8.49
CA CYS A 60 3.05 -6.04 -8.76
C CYS A 60 3.23 -6.85 -7.47
N THR A 61 3.89 -6.26 -6.48
CA THR A 61 4.09 -6.89 -5.17
C THR A 61 2.75 -7.15 -4.48
N GLY A 62 1.85 -6.16 -4.46
CA GLY A 62 0.50 -6.31 -3.90
C GLY A 62 -0.30 -7.42 -4.56
N VAL A 63 -0.28 -7.49 -5.89
CA VAL A 63 -1.01 -8.52 -6.66
C VAL A 63 -0.45 -9.92 -6.40
N ILE A 64 0.87 -10.11 -6.49
CA ILE A 64 1.53 -11.41 -6.28
C ILE A 64 1.25 -11.92 -4.87
N TRP A 65 1.48 -11.09 -3.85
CA TRP A 65 1.28 -11.49 -2.47
C TRP A 65 -0.18 -11.71 -2.12
N THR A 66 -1.11 -10.94 -2.68
CA THR A 66 -2.55 -11.19 -2.50
C THR A 66 -2.94 -12.56 -3.06
N ARG A 67 -2.47 -12.90 -4.27
CA ARG A 67 -2.73 -14.22 -4.89
C ARG A 67 -2.14 -15.35 -4.05
N TRP A 68 -0.92 -15.17 -3.55
CA TRP A 68 -0.19 -16.22 -2.83
C TRP A 68 -0.70 -16.41 -1.39
N ALA A 69 -0.83 -15.33 -0.61
CA ALA A 69 -1.28 -15.37 0.79
C ALA A 69 -2.79 -15.67 0.93
N GLY A 70 -3.61 -15.29 -0.06
CA GLY A 70 -5.06 -15.50 -0.03
C GLY A 70 -5.51 -16.85 -0.61
N PHE A 71 -4.92 -17.26 -1.74
CA PHE A 71 -5.45 -18.38 -2.53
C PHE A 71 -4.53 -19.59 -2.64
N VAL A 72 -3.21 -19.44 -2.49
CA VAL A 72 -2.25 -20.56 -2.65
C VAL A 72 -1.92 -21.22 -1.32
N ILE A 73 -1.62 -20.44 -0.28
CA ILE A 73 -1.16 -20.98 1.02
C ILE A 73 -2.34 -21.46 1.89
N LYS A 74 -2.23 -22.67 2.46
CA LYS A 74 -3.10 -23.21 3.53
C LYS A 74 -2.27 -23.45 4.80
N PRO A 75 -2.72 -22.99 5.99
CA PRO A 75 -3.94 -22.21 6.28
C PRO A 75 -3.85 -20.77 5.76
N ARG A 76 -4.99 -20.20 5.35
CA ARG A 76 -5.03 -18.88 4.69
C ARG A 76 -4.78 -17.74 5.67
N ASN A 77 -3.87 -16.83 5.34
CA ASN A 77 -3.61 -15.62 6.14
C ASN A 77 -4.31 -14.40 5.55
N MET A 78 -5.56 -14.20 5.95
CA MET A 78 -6.45 -13.14 5.43
C MET A 78 -5.92 -11.74 5.69
N LEU A 79 -5.18 -11.52 6.79
CA LEU A 79 -4.66 -10.20 7.13
C LEU A 79 -3.46 -9.81 6.26
N LEU A 80 -2.57 -10.75 5.95
CA LEU A 80 -1.51 -10.51 4.98
C LEU A 80 -2.09 -10.30 3.57
N ALA A 81 -3.12 -11.06 3.21
CA ALA A 81 -3.81 -10.90 1.93
C ALA A 81 -4.48 -9.52 1.83
N SER A 82 -5.17 -9.05 2.87
CA SER A 82 -5.85 -7.75 2.85
C SER A 82 -4.86 -6.60 2.72
N VAL A 83 -3.79 -6.57 3.51
CA VAL A 83 -2.80 -5.48 3.47
C VAL A 83 -2.15 -5.40 2.08
N ASN A 84 -1.76 -6.53 1.48
CA ASN A 84 -1.16 -6.54 0.14
C ASN A 84 -2.18 -6.16 -0.95
N PHE A 85 -3.45 -6.52 -0.78
CA PHE A 85 -4.51 -6.12 -1.70
C PHE A 85 -4.70 -4.61 -1.71
N PHE A 86 -4.81 -3.99 -0.53
CA PHE A 86 -4.95 -2.54 -0.43
C PHE A 86 -3.69 -1.80 -0.86
N LEU A 87 -2.50 -2.31 -0.53
CA LEU A 87 -1.23 -1.76 -1.04
C LEU A 87 -1.21 -1.74 -2.57
N GLY A 88 -1.55 -2.86 -3.20
CA GLY A 88 -1.65 -2.97 -4.65
C GLY A 88 -2.73 -2.06 -5.22
N GLY A 89 -3.91 -1.99 -4.60
CA GLY A 89 -5.00 -1.12 -5.05
C GLY A 89 -4.64 0.37 -5.02
N VAL A 90 -4.02 0.84 -3.94
CA VAL A 90 -3.58 2.23 -3.80
C VAL A 90 -2.48 2.55 -4.82
N ALA A 91 -1.48 1.67 -4.99
CA ALA A 91 -0.43 1.84 -5.98
C ALA A 91 -0.98 1.83 -7.42
N GLY A 92 -1.94 0.95 -7.71
CA GLY A 92 -2.64 0.89 -8.99
C GLY A 92 -3.45 2.16 -9.28
N TYR A 93 -4.14 2.71 -8.29
CA TYR A 93 -4.84 3.98 -8.42
C TYR A 93 -3.87 5.14 -8.71
N GLN A 94 -2.71 5.18 -8.05
CA GLN A 94 -1.67 6.15 -8.37
C GLN A 94 -1.12 5.98 -9.79
N LEU A 95 -0.94 4.73 -10.26
CA LEU A 95 -0.53 4.45 -11.64
C LEU A 95 -1.55 5.00 -12.65
N VAL A 96 -2.85 4.78 -12.41
CA VAL A 96 -3.92 5.31 -13.26
C VAL A 96 -3.89 6.84 -13.28
N ARG A 97 -3.64 7.49 -12.14
CA ARG A 97 -3.48 8.95 -12.08
C ARG A 97 -2.29 9.44 -12.91
N ILE A 98 -1.15 8.76 -12.85
CA ILE A 98 0.03 9.05 -13.67
C ILE A 98 -0.29 8.93 -15.16
N VAL A 99 -0.93 7.83 -15.56
CA VAL A 99 -1.32 7.58 -16.96
C VAL A 99 -2.30 8.65 -17.45
N ASN A 100 -3.32 8.99 -16.67
CA ASN A 100 -4.30 10.01 -17.05
C ASN A 100 -3.68 11.39 -17.15
N TYR A 101 -2.76 11.74 -16.24
CA TYR A 101 -2.02 13.00 -16.26
C TYR A 101 -1.20 13.13 -17.56
N ARG A 102 -0.39 12.11 -17.89
CA ARG A 102 0.45 12.11 -19.10
C ARG A 102 -0.36 12.10 -20.39
N LYS A 103 -1.48 11.35 -20.41
CA LYS A 103 -2.40 11.39 -21.55
C LYS A 103 -3.04 12.77 -21.75
N ALA A 104 -3.31 13.51 -20.68
CA ALA A 104 -3.82 14.87 -20.77
C ALA A 104 -2.78 15.86 -21.29
N GLU A 105 -1.49 15.61 -21.04
CA GLU A 105 -0.35 16.36 -21.64
C GLU A 105 -0.12 16.04 -23.13
N GLY A 106 -0.82 15.02 -23.68
CA GLY A 106 -0.71 14.64 -25.09
C GLY A 106 0.33 13.56 -25.39
N ASP A 107 0.89 12.92 -24.36
CA ASP A 107 1.89 11.87 -24.54
C ASP A 107 1.29 10.63 -25.22
N SER A 108 2.06 10.06 -26.16
CA SER A 108 1.78 8.78 -26.80
C SER A 108 1.85 7.64 -25.76
N PRO A 109 1.07 6.55 -25.92
CA PRO A 109 1.13 5.38 -25.04
C PRO A 109 2.55 4.84 -24.80
N ALA A 110 3.41 4.93 -25.82
CA ALA A 110 4.82 4.52 -25.71
C ALA A 110 5.64 5.45 -24.81
N GLN A 111 5.38 6.76 -24.84
CA GLN A 111 6.04 7.76 -23.99
C GLN A 111 5.60 7.60 -22.54
N VAL A 112 4.31 7.36 -22.29
CA VAL A 112 3.81 7.06 -20.94
C VAL A 112 4.46 5.80 -20.38
N PHE A 113 4.57 4.73 -21.18
CA PHE A 113 5.24 3.51 -20.76
C PHE A 113 6.73 3.76 -20.45
N ARG A 114 7.43 4.49 -21.33
CA ARG A 114 8.84 4.88 -21.12
C ARG A 114 9.00 5.72 -19.85
N TYR A 115 8.11 6.67 -19.60
CA TYR A 115 8.14 7.49 -18.38
C TYR A 115 8.00 6.63 -17.12
N ILE A 116 7.05 5.70 -17.13
CA ILE A 116 6.78 4.84 -15.98
C ILE A 116 7.95 3.88 -15.71
N PHE A 117 8.63 3.36 -16.74
CA PHE A 117 9.73 2.40 -16.58
C PHE A 117 11.11 3.04 -16.41
N ASN A 118 11.36 4.16 -17.07
CA ASN A 118 12.67 4.81 -17.06
C ASN A 118 12.79 5.89 -15.98
N GLY A 119 11.69 6.27 -15.32
CA GLY A 119 11.71 7.14 -14.16
C GLY A 119 12.49 8.44 -14.42
N SER A 120 11.83 9.43 -15.02
CA SER A 120 12.33 10.80 -15.16
C SER A 120 13.65 10.98 -15.94
N GLU A 121 13.56 11.08 -17.27
CA GLU A 121 14.47 11.99 -18.00
C GLU A 121 14.11 13.46 -17.70
N GLU A 122 12.85 13.75 -17.36
CA GLU A 122 12.35 15.11 -17.18
C GLU A 122 12.83 15.81 -15.89
N LYS A 123 13.04 15.07 -14.78
CA LYS A 123 13.62 15.64 -13.55
C LYS A 123 15.13 15.84 -13.64
N ALA A 124 15.83 15.08 -14.48
CA ALA A 124 17.24 15.34 -14.79
C ALA A 124 17.38 16.60 -15.64
N ILE A 125 16.49 16.78 -16.64
CA ILE A 125 16.45 17.97 -17.51
C ILE A 125 16.05 19.23 -16.72
N GLN A 126 15.03 19.19 -15.86
CA GLN A 126 14.66 20.34 -15.02
C GLN A 126 15.73 20.71 -13.98
N ASN A 127 16.39 19.73 -13.34
CA ASN A 127 17.48 20.01 -12.39
C ASN A 127 18.77 20.47 -13.10
N GLN A 128 18.96 20.14 -14.38
CA GLN A 128 20.02 20.71 -15.20
C GLN A 128 19.68 22.14 -15.64
N GLN A 129 18.45 22.40 -16.07
CA GLN A 129 18.01 23.74 -16.47
C GLN A 129 18.01 24.73 -15.28
N ALA A 130 17.52 24.33 -14.10
CA ALA A 130 17.53 25.15 -12.89
C ALA A 130 18.91 25.37 -12.24
N LYS A 131 19.95 24.67 -12.71
CA LYS A 131 21.36 24.88 -12.30
C LYS A 131 22.16 25.74 -13.29
N THR A 132 21.57 26.06 -14.44
CA THR A 132 22.22 26.83 -15.51
C THR A 132 21.69 28.27 -15.60
N GLU A 133 20.70 28.62 -14.79
CA GLU A 133 20.27 29.99 -14.47
C GLU A 133 20.83 30.43 -13.11
#